data_AF-A0A258BDK9-F1
#
_entry.id   AF-A0A258BDK9-F1
#
_cell.length_a   1.000
_cell.length_b   1.000
_cell.length_c   1.000
_cell.angle_alpha   90.00
_cell.angle_beta   90.00
_cell.angle_gamma   90.00
#
_symmetry.space_group_name_H-M   'P 1'
#
loop_
_entity.id
_entity.type
_entity.pdbx_description
1 polymer ?
#
loop_
_entity_poly.entity_id
_entity_poly.type
_entity_poly.pdbx_seq_one_letter_code
_entity_poly.pdbx_strand_id
1 'polypeptide(L)'
;MLNLTKFKAPDPISWYFGKRALGVDYRDDYGRLLDPNLGAPAELNYGGDQIGGEGLTVTPIKTVALWSGVVETGFDGKAVVRLKVPKFNGELKVMAVAWTDEAVGSSQETITVREPVVAELALPRFLAPGDKAFATLELNNVDGKPGLYEAVVTGLKGLFVQFKKAFNLATGQRVQEAIEINAPQRAGISAVNLSLKADGYSFNEDYNLQTRNGWGTRTQVFTEQQGVNQTYAPSRALLEGLQPGTISIQVSYSPFRGIDPTPLAAALNRYPYGCTEQISSAAYPWLYVSPSLTDAKTASRGQMILKQAVGRILDRQSADGAFGLWKAGDGAAEGFVGAFATDFILEAQKQGVYVPQEALDKAMNAMRDMSRPEGFTSVNYRLKAYDGGWFGHKR
;
A
#
# COMPACT_ATOMS: atom_id res chain seq x y z
N MET A 1 12.38 8.40 -7.78
CA MET A 1 11.17 7.71 -8.30
C MET A 1 11.23 7.55 -9.82
N LEU A 2 11.22 8.63 -10.60
CA LEU A 2 11.18 8.56 -12.08
C LEU A 2 12.34 7.76 -12.71
N ASN A 3 13.52 7.79 -12.10
CA ASN A 3 14.68 7.04 -12.58
C ASN A 3 14.54 5.51 -12.45
N LEU A 4 13.67 5.01 -11.56
CA LEU A 4 13.45 3.57 -11.39
C LEU A 4 12.86 2.93 -12.65
N THR A 5 11.96 3.64 -13.31
CA THR A 5 11.29 3.21 -14.55
C THR A 5 11.83 3.92 -15.78
N LYS A 6 12.89 4.72 -15.64
CA LYS A 6 13.41 5.63 -16.68
C LYS A 6 12.28 6.46 -17.33
N PHE A 7 11.36 6.97 -16.52
CA PHE A 7 10.17 7.67 -16.99
C PHE A 7 10.54 8.89 -17.83
N LYS A 8 10.04 8.92 -19.08
CA LYS A 8 10.20 10.05 -20.00
C LYS A 8 9.06 11.04 -19.77
N ALA A 9 9.36 12.34 -19.82
CA ALA A 9 8.30 13.34 -19.75
C ALA A 9 7.35 13.18 -20.93
N PRO A 10 6.04 13.48 -20.75
CA PRO A 10 5.09 13.48 -21.85
C PRO A 10 5.56 14.41 -22.97
N ASP A 11 5.61 13.88 -24.20
CA ASP A 11 5.99 14.60 -25.41
C ASP A 11 4.83 14.52 -26.41
N PRO A 12 3.95 15.54 -26.45
CA PRO A 12 2.81 15.55 -27.36
C PRO A 12 3.23 15.75 -28.81
N ILE A 13 4.40 16.35 -29.08
CA ILE A 13 4.88 16.57 -30.44
C ILE A 13 5.20 15.22 -31.08
N SER A 14 6.00 14.40 -30.39
CA SER A 14 6.30 13.03 -30.84
C SER A 14 5.05 12.14 -30.86
N TRP A 15 4.08 12.36 -29.98
CA TRP A 15 2.84 11.59 -29.97
C TRP A 15 1.97 11.86 -31.22
N TYR A 16 1.72 13.13 -31.55
CA TYR A 16 0.83 13.48 -32.67
C TYR A 16 1.53 13.45 -34.04
N PHE A 17 2.76 13.94 -34.10
CA PHE A 17 3.53 14.15 -35.34
C PHE A 17 4.70 13.17 -35.51
N GLY A 18 4.92 12.28 -34.53
CA GLY A 18 5.97 11.27 -34.63
C GLY A 18 5.72 10.25 -35.74
N LYS A 19 6.80 9.56 -36.12
CA LYS A 19 6.74 8.48 -37.10
C LYS A 19 5.79 7.40 -36.60
N ARG A 20 4.74 7.14 -37.38
CA ARG A 20 3.78 6.06 -37.09
C ARG A 20 4.29 4.74 -37.66
N ALA A 21 3.82 3.65 -37.07
CA ALA A 21 4.04 2.33 -37.63
C ALA A 21 3.49 2.28 -39.07
N LEU A 22 4.17 1.54 -39.94
CA LEU A 22 3.73 1.34 -41.30
C LEU A 22 2.37 0.63 -41.29
N GLY A 23 1.33 1.27 -41.80
CA GLY A 23 -0.03 0.74 -41.82
C GLY A 23 -0.30 -0.26 -42.95
N VAL A 24 0.75 -0.84 -43.54
CA VAL A 24 0.63 -1.86 -44.58
C VAL A 24 1.40 -3.10 -44.17
N ASP A 25 0.79 -4.25 -44.40
CA ASP A 25 1.45 -5.54 -44.31
C ASP A 25 1.99 -5.90 -45.70
N TYR A 26 3.30 -6.06 -45.81
CA TYR A 26 3.92 -6.57 -47.03
C TYR A 26 4.02 -8.09 -46.96
N ARG A 27 3.55 -8.78 -48.00
CA ARG A 27 3.62 -10.25 -48.11
C ARG A 27 4.29 -10.60 -49.43
N ASP A 28 5.37 -11.37 -49.35
CA ASP A 28 6.08 -11.91 -50.51
C ASP A 28 6.57 -13.34 -50.22
N ASP A 29 6.86 -14.09 -51.28
CA ASP A 29 7.42 -15.45 -51.20
C ASP A 29 8.96 -15.49 -51.19
N TYR A 30 9.64 -14.35 -51.38
CA TYR A 30 11.10 -14.25 -51.35
C TYR A 30 11.69 -14.44 -49.95
N GLY A 31 10.92 -14.12 -48.90
CA GLY A 31 11.32 -14.34 -47.49
C GLY A 31 11.58 -15.80 -47.11
N ARG A 32 11.10 -16.79 -47.90
CA ARG A 32 11.40 -18.22 -47.70
C ARG A 32 12.85 -18.61 -48.03
N LEU A 33 13.63 -17.68 -48.60
CA LEU A 33 15.04 -17.86 -48.95
C LEU A 33 16.01 -17.28 -47.90
N LEU A 34 15.50 -16.60 -46.86
CA LEU A 34 16.33 -15.91 -45.86
C LEU A 34 16.17 -16.52 -44.46
N ASP A 35 17.28 -16.55 -43.71
CA ASP A 35 17.38 -17.10 -42.36
C ASP A 35 16.48 -16.31 -41.36
N PRO A 36 15.55 -16.96 -40.65
CA PRO A 36 14.60 -16.32 -39.73
C PRO A 36 15.23 -15.70 -38.47
N ASN A 37 16.55 -15.78 -38.27
CA ASN A 37 17.23 -15.28 -37.07
C ASN A 37 17.68 -13.80 -37.11
N LEU A 38 17.30 -13.02 -38.13
CA LEU A 38 17.70 -11.60 -38.27
C LEU A 38 16.73 -10.60 -37.59
N GLY A 39 15.90 -11.05 -36.64
CA GLY A 39 15.04 -10.17 -35.85
C GLY A 39 15.86 -9.21 -34.98
N ALA A 40 15.43 -7.94 -34.91
CA ALA A 40 16.06 -6.96 -34.02
C ALA A 40 15.98 -7.46 -32.56
N PRO A 41 17.09 -7.42 -31.79
CA PRO A 41 17.08 -7.88 -30.41
C PRO A 41 16.10 -7.06 -29.59
N ALA A 42 15.18 -7.74 -28.90
CA ALA A 42 14.32 -7.10 -27.92
C ALA A 42 15.18 -6.61 -26.76
N GLU A 43 15.03 -5.35 -26.36
CA GLU A 43 15.61 -4.86 -25.11
C GLU A 43 14.97 -5.62 -23.95
N LEU A 44 15.77 -6.47 -23.30
CA LEU A 44 15.35 -7.25 -22.14
C LEU A 44 15.13 -6.29 -20.96
N ASN A 45 13.89 -5.85 -20.78
CA ASN A 45 13.51 -5.10 -19.59
C ASN A 45 13.11 -6.10 -18.50
N TYR A 46 13.92 -6.18 -17.44
CA TYR A 46 13.66 -7.01 -16.26
C TYR A 46 12.32 -6.63 -15.61
N GLY A 47 11.49 -7.63 -15.32
CA GLY A 47 10.16 -7.45 -14.73
C GLY A 47 10.10 -7.74 -13.23
N GLY A 48 9.43 -6.84 -12.50
CA GLY A 48 8.59 -7.10 -11.32
C GLY A 48 9.25 -7.51 -10.01
N ASP A 49 9.34 -6.55 -9.06
CA ASP A 49 9.84 -6.73 -7.70
C ASP A 49 8.78 -7.32 -6.72
N GLN A 50 9.33 -8.00 -5.70
CA GLN A 50 8.82 -8.64 -4.47
C GLN A 50 7.33 -8.95 -4.26
N ILE A 51 7.11 -10.24 -3.95
CA ILE A 51 5.98 -10.73 -3.15
C ILE A 51 6.26 -10.37 -1.67
N GLY A 52 5.51 -9.41 -1.11
CA GLY A 52 5.73 -8.90 0.26
C GLY A 52 4.60 -9.22 1.24
N GLY A 53 4.94 -9.41 2.52
CA GLY A 53 4.00 -9.52 3.65
C GLY A 53 3.48 -8.16 4.13
N GLU A 54 2.81 -8.13 5.28
CA GLU A 54 2.23 -6.90 5.86
C GLU A 54 3.32 -5.82 6.07
N GLY A 55 3.14 -4.68 5.39
CA GLY A 55 4.03 -3.53 5.51
C GLY A 55 4.00 -2.89 6.91
N LEU A 56 4.99 -2.06 7.21
CA LEU A 56 4.98 -1.25 8.44
C LEU A 56 3.85 -0.22 8.36
N THR A 57 3.16 0.02 9.48
CA THR A 57 2.07 1.01 9.56
C THR A 57 2.55 2.42 9.27
N VAL A 58 3.84 2.67 9.51
CA VAL A 58 4.52 3.93 9.22
C VAL A 58 5.66 3.64 8.25
N THR A 59 5.68 4.35 7.13
CA THR A 59 6.80 4.34 6.19
C THR A 59 7.48 5.70 6.22
N PRO A 60 8.79 5.79 6.45
CA PRO A 60 9.48 7.08 6.48
C PRO A 60 9.66 7.69 5.08
N ILE A 61 9.46 6.90 4.01
CA ILE A 61 9.68 7.34 2.63
C ILE A 61 8.51 8.23 2.19
N LYS A 62 8.80 9.53 2.01
CA LYS A 62 7.87 10.50 1.42
C LYS A 62 8.11 10.59 -0.08
N THR A 63 7.09 10.30 -0.87
CA THR A 63 7.13 10.52 -2.33
C THR A 63 6.54 11.89 -2.65
N VAL A 64 7.25 12.70 -3.45
CA VAL A 64 6.76 14.00 -3.92
C VAL A 64 6.27 13.85 -5.35
N ALA A 65 4.95 13.94 -5.53
CA ALA A 65 4.29 14.02 -6.82
C ALA A 65 3.22 15.11 -6.73
N LEU A 66 3.41 16.21 -7.45
CA LEU A 66 2.54 17.39 -7.41
C LEU A 66 1.99 17.63 -8.82
N TRP A 67 0.70 17.94 -8.90
CA TRP A 67 0.03 18.27 -10.15
C TRP A 67 -0.83 19.51 -9.96
N SER A 68 -0.68 20.49 -10.85
CA SER A 68 -1.42 21.76 -10.78
C SER A 68 -2.83 21.68 -11.37
N GLY A 69 -3.14 20.63 -12.13
CA GLY A 69 -4.26 20.68 -13.06
C GLY A 69 -3.93 21.50 -14.31
N VAL A 70 -4.95 21.71 -15.13
CA VAL A 70 -4.90 22.58 -16.30
C VAL A 70 -4.99 24.03 -15.85
N VAL A 71 -4.11 24.88 -16.36
CA VAL A 71 -4.08 26.32 -16.06
C VAL A 71 -4.13 27.06 -17.37
N GLU A 72 -5.07 27.99 -17.50
CA GLU A 72 -5.15 28.88 -18.66
C GLU A 72 -4.06 29.95 -18.58
N THR A 73 -3.38 30.19 -19.70
CA THR A 73 -2.42 31.28 -19.83
C THR A 73 -3.14 32.61 -20.02
N GLY A 74 -2.53 33.71 -19.56
CA GLY A 74 -2.98 35.04 -19.94
C GLY A 74 -2.81 35.31 -21.44
N PHE A 75 -3.31 36.45 -21.91
CA PHE A 75 -3.14 36.91 -23.31
C PHE A 75 -1.66 37.08 -23.72
N ASP A 76 -0.75 37.18 -22.76
CA ASP A 76 0.69 37.25 -22.97
C ASP A 76 1.36 35.86 -23.04
N GLY A 77 0.57 34.78 -22.99
CA GLY A 77 1.05 33.40 -23.04
C GLY A 77 1.73 32.91 -21.76
N LYS A 78 1.59 33.63 -20.64
CA LYS A 78 2.23 33.27 -19.36
C LYS A 78 1.21 32.73 -18.36
N ALA A 79 1.67 31.79 -17.54
CA ALA A 79 0.95 31.29 -16.37
C ALA A 79 1.93 31.12 -15.20
N VAL A 80 1.48 31.43 -13.98
CA VAL A 80 2.27 31.24 -12.77
C VAL A 80 1.63 30.15 -11.91
N VAL A 81 2.34 29.03 -11.77
CA VAL A 81 1.89 27.89 -10.96
C VAL A 81 2.70 27.83 -9.68
N ARG A 82 2.01 27.86 -8.54
CA ARG A 82 2.64 27.74 -7.21
C ARG A 82 2.39 26.34 -6.66
N LEU A 83 3.43 25.50 -6.65
CA LEU A 83 3.38 24.17 -6.06
C LEU A 83 4.02 24.21 -4.68
N LYS A 84 3.26 23.83 -3.64
CA LYS A 84 3.80 23.72 -2.29
C LYS A 84 4.59 22.43 -2.16
N VAL A 85 5.91 22.53 -2.29
CA VAL A 85 6.82 21.40 -2.12
C VAL A 85 6.90 21.06 -0.62
N PRO A 86 6.63 19.81 -0.20
CA PRO A 86 6.85 19.39 1.18
C PRO A 86 8.36 19.36 1.48
N LYS A 87 8.73 19.13 2.74
CA LYS A 87 10.14 18.92 3.11
C LYS A 87 10.72 17.77 2.30
N PHE A 88 11.73 18.08 1.49
CA PHE A 88 12.34 17.17 0.54
C PHE A 88 13.76 17.62 0.26
N ASN A 89 14.70 16.67 0.27
CA ASN A 89 16.08 16.86 -0.12
C ASN A 89 16.36 15.97 -1.34
N GLY A 90 16.60 16.57 -2.49
CA GLY A 90 16.87 15.85 -3.74
C GLY A 90 16.55 16.67 -4.98
N GLU A 91 16.37 15.97 -6.09
CA GLU A 91 16.02 16.58 -7.38
C GLU A 91 14.54 16.39 -7.67
N LEU A 92 13.89 17.49 -8.06
CA LEU A 92 12.52 17.49 -8.60
C LEU A 92 12.58 17.73 -10.09
N LYS A 93 11.89 16.86 -10.84
CA LYS A 93 11.72 17.03 -12.28
C LYS A 93 10.40 17.76 -12.53
N VAL A 94 10.48 19.00 -12.99
CA VAL A 94 9.33 19.79 -13.42
C VAL A 94 9.05 19.43 -14.88
N MET A 95 7.79 19.11 -15.17
CA MET A 95 7.33 18.77 -16.52
C MET A 95 6.12 19.65 -16.82
N ALA A 96 6.13 20.31 -17.97
CA ALA A 96 5.04 21.15 -18.44
C ALA A 96 4.63 20.70 -19.84
N VAL A 97 3.32 20.62 -20.06
CA VAL A 97 2.70 20.37 -21.37
C VAL A 97 1.72 21.50 -21.62
N ALA A 98 1.79 22.09 -22.81
CA ALA A 98 0.92 23.17 -23.24
C ALA A 98 0.30 22.80 -24.59
N TRP A 99 -0.93 23.28 -24.82
CA TRP A 99 -1.61 23.11 -26.08
C TRP A 99 -2.57 24.27 -26.36
N THR A 100 -2.88 24.46 -27.63
CA THR A 100 -3.99 25.26 -28.16
C THR A 100 -4.77 24.39 -29.14
N ASP A 101 -5.74 24.95 -29.86
CA ASP A 101 -6.46 24.24 -30.92
C ASP A 101 -5.55 23.81 -32.08
N GLU A 102 -4.41 24.49 -32.27
CA GLU A 102 -3.54 24.29 -33.43
C GLU A 102 -2.09 23.89 -33.08
N ALA A 103 -1.70 23.97 -31.81
CA ALA A 103 -0.32 23.74 -31.39
C ALA A 103 -0.23 22.90 -30.11
N VAL A 104 0.86 22.14 -29.99
CA VAL A 104 1.22 21.41 -28.77
C VAL A 104 2.71 21.60 -28.47
N GLY A 105 3.06 21.59 -27.19
CA GLY A 105 4.44 21.70 -26.75
C GLY A 105 4.64 21.07 -25.39
N SER A 106 5.88 20.70 -25.11
CA SER A 106 6.30 20.21 -23.80
C SER A 106 7.70 20.70 -23.46
N SER A 107 7.95 20.89 -22.18
CA SER A 107 9.29 21.15 -21.66
C SER A 107 9.48 20.45 -20.31
N GLN A 108 10.72 20.16 -19.98
CA GLN A 108 11.09 19.58 -18.69
C GLN A 108 12.36 20.26 -18.17
N GLU A 109 12.45 20.41 -16.86
CA GLU A 109 13.62 20.95 -16.18
C GLU A 109 13.83 20.21 -14.85
N THR A 110 15.09 20.07 -14.44
CA THR A 110 15.45 19.49 -13.15
C THR A 110 15.83 20.60 -12.19
N ILE A 111 15.17 20.64 -11.03
CA ILE A 111 15.42 21.60 -9.98
C ILE A 111 15.93 20.86 -8.75
N THR A 112 17.08 21.28 -8.22
CA THR A 112 17.61 20.76 -6.96
C THR A 112 16.95 21.48 -5.79
N VAL A 113 16.29 20.74 -4.91
CA VAL A 113 15.71 21.24 -3.66
C VAL A 113 16.49 20.60 -2.52
N ARG A 114 17.22 21.43 -1.76
CA ARG A 114 17.96 20.97 -0.59
C ARG A 114 17.95 22.03 0.49
N GLU A 115 17.99 21.58 1.74
CA GLU A 115 18.27 22.46 2.88
C GLU A 115 19.77 22.85 2.90
N PRO A 116 20.11 24.06 3.36
CA PRO A 116 21.52 24.48 3.46
C PRO A 116 22.31 23.63 4.47
N VAL A 117 21.63 23.11 5.49
CA VAL A 117 22.17 22.13 6.44
C VAL A 117 21.21 20.95 6.52
N VAL A 118 21.62 19.81 5.99
CA VAL A 118 20.82 18.59 6.05
C VAL A 118 20.96 17.97 7.43
N ALA A 119 19.83 17.79 8.11
CA ALA A 119 19.74 17.16 9.43
C ALA A 119 18.82 15.96 9.36
N GLU A 120 19.37 14.76 9.49
CA GLU A 120 18.63 13.51 9.35
C GLU A 120 18.83 12.62 10.57
N LEU A 121 17.78 11.87 10.94
CA LEU A 121 17.84 10.86 11.99
C LEU A 121 17.59 9.48 11.38
N ALA A 122 18.65 8.69 11.25
CA ALA A 122 18.53 7.29 10.84
C ALA A 122 18.02 6.47 12.03
N LEU A 123 16.77 6.02 11.93
CA LEU A 123 16.09 5.23 12.96
C LEU A 123 15.99 3.76 12.56
N PRO A 124 15.93 2.83 13.54
CA PRO A 124 15.44 1.49 13.30
C PRO A 124 14.05 1.51 12.66
N ARG A 125 13.71 0.49 11.88
CA ARG A 125 12.40 0.41 11.21
C ARG A 125 11.24 0.25 12.19
N PHE A 126 11.48 -0.47 13.28
CA PHE A 126 10.55 -0.68 14.39
C PHE A 126 11.33 -1.05 15.65
N LEU A 127 10.66 -1.03 16.80
CA LEU A 127 11.16 -1.51 18.08
C LEU A 127 10.16 -2.52 18.68
N ALA A 128 10.61 -3.37 19.60
CA ALA A 128 9.76 -4.08 20.53
C ALA A 128 9.61 -3.32 21.86
N PRO A 129 8.53 -3.55 22.64
CA PRO A 129 8.36 -2.90 23.93
C PRO A 129 9.56 -3.14 24.87
N GLY A 130 10.15 -2.06 25.38
CA GLY A 130 11.31 -2.11 26.28
C GLY A 130 12.68 -2.25 25.61
N ASP A 131 12.75 -2.29 24.27
CA ASP A 131 14.02 -2.31 23.54
C ASP A 131 14.89 -1.07 23.82
N LYS A 132 16.21 -1.28 23.76
CA LYS A 132 17.21 -0.21 23.68
C LYS A 132 17.86 -0.26 22.31
N ALA A 133 17.86 0.87 21.61
CA ALA A 133 18.45 0.98 20.29
C ALA A 133 19.24 2.28 20.15
N PHE A 134 19.91 2.44 19.01
CA PHE A 134 20.59 3.67 18.65
C PHE A 134 19.98 4.24 17.39
N ALA A 135 19.75 5.55 17.41
CA ALA A 135 19.53 6.35 16.22
C ALA A 135 20.85 7.01 15.81
N THR A 136 21.09 7.21 14.52
CA THR A 136 22.24 7.97 14.05
C THR A 136 21.78 9.35 13.60
N LEU A 137 22.20 10.39 14.31
CA LEU A 137 22.04 11.77 13.88
C LEU A 137 23.13 12.07 12.85
N GLU A 138 22.70 12.48 11.66
CA GLU A 138 23.59 12.96 10.62
C GLU A 138 23.37 14.44 10.38
N LEU A 139 24.44 15.23 10.51
CA LEU A 139 24.45 16.65 10.19
C LEU A 139 25.42 16.88 9.05
N ASN A 140 24.95 17.51 7.97
CA ASN A 140 25.77 17.88 6.84
C ASN A 140 25.54 19.35 6.51
N ASN A 141 26.52 20.19 6.82
CA ASN A 141 26.47 21.61 6.46
C ASN A 141 26.94 21.78 5.02
N VAL A 142 26.01 21.88 4.07
CA VAL A 142 26.33 21.95 2.64
C VAL A 142 26.65 23.38 2.24
N ASP A 143 25.73 24.31 2.51
CA ASP A 143 25.81 25.73 2.14
C ASP A 143 25.47 26.67 3.31
N GLY A 144 25.29 26.13 4.52
CA GLY A 144 25.01 26.91 5.73
C GLY A 144 26.22 27.69 6.22
N LYS A 145 25.94 28.75 7.00
CA LYS A 145 26.98 29.57 7.64
C LYS A 145 27.83 28.70 8.58
N PRO A 146 29.17 28.75 8.52
CA PRO A 146 30.02 28.12 9.51
C PRO A 146 29.67 28.62 10.93
N GLY A 147 29.57 27.70 11.89
CA GLY A 147 29.31 28.09 13.27
C GLY A 147 28.75 26.98 14.14
N LEU A 148 28.17 27.39 15.27
CA LEU A 148 27.63 26.48 16.27
C LEU A 148 26.17 26.13 15.95
N TYR A 149 25.91 24.83 15.77
CA TYR A 149 24.59 24.26 15.55
C TYR A 149 24.17 23.44 16.78
N GLU A 150 23.10 23.87 17.44
CA GLU A 150 22.53 23.18 18.61
C GLU A 150 21.50 22.15 18.15
N ALA A 151 21.82 20.87 18.28
CA ALA A 151 20.92 19.76 18.01
C ALA A 151 20.24 19.31 19.29
N VAL A 152 18.91 19.18 19.25
CA VAL A 152 18.07 18.66 20.32
C VAL A 152 17.23 17.53 19.75
N VAL A 153 17.31 16.35 20.35
CA VAL A 153 16.46 15.22 20.00
C VAL A 153 15.63 14.81 21.21
N THR A 154 14.31 14.83 21.04
CA THR A 154 13.35 14.52 22.11
C THR A 154 12.40 13.41 21.70
N GLY A 155 12.16 12.47 22.62
CA GLY A 155 11.17 11.43 22.44
C GLY A 155 9.76 11.93 22.74
N LEU A 156 8.80 11.52 21.91
CA LEU A 156 7.38 11.87 22.02
C LEU A 156 6.53 10.59 22.13
N LYS A 157 5.32 10.72 22.70
CA LYS A 157 4.34 9.63 22.80
C LYS A 157 4.90 8.35 23.42
N GLY A 158 5.67 8.50 24.50
CA GLY A 158 6.20 7.39 25.32
C GLY A 158 7.56 6.84 24.89
N LEU A 159 8.12 7.28 23.75
CA LEU A 159 9.51 6.97 23.41
C LEU A 159 10.44 7.84 24.27
N PHE A 160 11.48 7.24 24.84
CA PHE A 160 12.40 7.94 25.73
C PHE A 160 13.71 8.25 24.99
N VAL A 161 13.89 9.53 24.68
CA VAL A 161 15.12 10.08 24.08
C VAL A 161 15.34 11.46 24.69
N GLN A 162 16.56 11.71 25.17
CA GLN A 162 17.00 13.01 25.65
C GLN A 162 18.42 13.24 25.18
N PHE A 163 18.56 14.03 24.12
CA PHE A 163 19.86 14.38 23.58
C PHE A 163 19.91 15.87 23.28
N LYS A 164 21.00 16.51 23.70
CA LYS A 164 21.27 17.92 23.46
C LYS A 164 22.76 18.10 23.31
N LYS A 165 23.23 18.54 22.14
CA LYS A 165 24.65 18.77 21.87
C LYS A 165 24.80 19.89 20.84
N ALA A 166 25.81 20.72 21.04
CA ALA A 166 26.18 21.74 20.08
C ALA A 166 27.36 21.23 19.23
N PHE A 167 27.26 21.39 17.92
CA PHE A 167 28.27 20.98 16.95
C PHE A 167 28.81 22.21 16.24
N ASN A 168 30.14 22.34 16.20
CA ASN A 168 30.76 23.35 15.37
C ASN A 168 30.91 22.78 13.96
N LEU A 169 30.14 23.31 13.00
CA LEU A 169 30.10 22.82 11.62
C LEU A 169 30.65 23.88 10.67
N ALA A 170 31.76 23.57 10.00
CA ALA A 170 32.21 24.31 8.82
C ALA A 170 31.38 23.96 7.59
N THR A 171 31.38 24.83 6.57
CA THR A 171 30.77 24.52 5.27
C THR A 171 31.47 23.32 4.64
N GLY A 172 30.70 22.37 4.12
CA GLY A 172 31.15 21.07 3.63
C GLY A 172 31.41 20.02 4.72
N GLN A 173 31.25 20.35 6.01
CA GLN A 173 31.52 19.41 7.09
C GLN A 173 30.31 18.51 7.37
N ARG A 174 30.61 17.21 7.51
CA ARG A 174 29.66 16.20 7.98
C ARG A 174 30.03 15.68 9.35
N VAL A 175 29.03 15.50 10.21
CA VAL A 175 29.17 14.88 11.53
C VAL A 175 28.10 13.81 11.68
N GLN A 176 28.45 12.71 12.36
CA GLN A 176 27.55 11.66 12.76
C GLN A 176 27.64 11.46 14.27
N GLU A 177 26.52 11.29 14.94
CA GLU A 177 26.44 11.01 16.38
C GLU A 177 25.42 9.90 16.64
N ALA A 178 25.79 8.92 17.47
CA ALA A 178 24.84 7.91 17.94
C ALA A 178 24.03 8.45 19.13
N ILE A 179 22.72 8.28 19.07
CA ILE A 179 21.77 8.71 20.11
C ILE A 179 21.05 7.48 20.62
N GLU A 180 21.16 7.19 21.92
CA GLU A 180 20.41 6.11 22.54
C GLU A 180 18.92 6.44 22.57
N ILE A 181 18.10 5.50 22.11
CA ILE A 181 16.64 5.56 22.15
C ILE A 181 16.11 4.36 22.91
N ASN A 182 15.19 4.61 23.84
CA ASN A 182 14.57 3.58 24.67
C ASN A 182 13.08 3.46 24.32
N ALA A 183 12.66 2.27 23.90
CA ALA A 183 11.29 1.98 23.51
C ALA A 183 10.32 2.10 24.71
N PRO A 184 9.07 2.52 24.47
CA PRO A 184 8.03 2.44 25.49
C PRO A 184 7.80 0.98 25.93
N GLN A 185 7.28 0.79 27.14
CA GLN A 185 6.80 -0.52 27.63
C GLN A 185 5.44 -0.94 27.03
N ARG A 186 4.94 -0.21 26.02
CA ARG A 186 3.65 -0.43 25.35
C ARG A 186 3.84 -0.45 23.85
N ALA A 187 3.03 -1.23 23.15
CA ALA A 187 3.02 -1.15 21.69
C ALA A 187 2.25 0.11 21.23
N GLY A 188 2.53 0.54 20.00
CA GLY A 188 1.89 1.69 19.37
C GLY A 188 2.85 2.48 18.48
N ILE A 189 2.37 3.64 18.01
CA ILE A 189 3.17 4.58 17.24
C ILE A 189 3.64 5.68 18.18
N SER A 190 4.95 5.78 18.34
CA SER A 190 5.62 6.89 19.03
C SER A 190 6.28 7.81 18.01
N ALA A 191 6.91 8.89 18.47
CA ALA A 191 7.66 9.78 17.59
C ALA A 191 8.96 10.26 18.23
N VAL A 192 9.91 10.66 17.39
CA VAL A 192 11.14 11.37 17.77
C VAL A 192 11.11 12.73 17.09
N ASN A 193 11.36 13.80 17.84
CA ASN A 193 11.54 15.12 17.29
C ASN A 193 13.04 15.45 17.20
N LEU A 194 13.49 15.90 16.03
CA LEU A 194 14.82 16.47 15.81
C LEU A 194 14.68 17.97 15.56
N SER A 195 15.26 18.78 16.44
CA SER A 195 15.38 20.23 16.28
C SER A 195 16.85 20.60 16.14
N LEU A 196 17.16 21.45 15.15
CA LEU A 196 18.49 22.02 14.96
C LEU A 196 18.37 23.54 14.89
N LYS A 197 19.17 24.26 15.68
CA LYS A 197 19.18 25.73 15.71
C LYS A 197 20.59 26.28 15.50
N ALA A 198 20.71 27.33 14.71
CA ALA A 198 21.91 28.15 14.56
C ALA A 198 21.50 29.60 14.23
N ASP A 199 22.49 30.50 14.10
CA ASP A 199 22.22 31.90 13.77
C ASP A 199 21.49 32.04 12.42
N GLY A 200 20.22 32.48 12.48
CA GLY A 200 19.35 32.62 11.31
C GLY A 200 18.91 31.29 10.67
N TYR A 201 19.14 30.14 11.31
CA TYR A 201 18.74 28.83 10.81
C TYR A 201 17.98 28.02 11.86
N SER A 202 16.85 27.44 11.47
CA SER A 202 16.10 26.52 12.32
C SER A 202 15.52 25.38 11.50
N PHE A 203 15.74 24.16 11.96
CA PHE A 203 15.14 22.94 11.44
C PHE A 203 14.40 22.21 12.56
N ASN A 204 13.29 21.57 12.21
CA ASN A 204 12.46 20.81 13.16
C ASN A 204 11.66 19.73 12.41
N GLU A 205 11.91 18.45 12.66
CA GLU A 205 11.16 17.34 12.05
C GLU A 205 10.79 16.24 13.05
N ASP A 206 9.56 15.74 12.88
CA ASP A 206 9.04 14.58 13.61
C ASP A 206 9.18 13.30 12.78
N TYR A 207 9.74 12.28 13.41
CA TYR A 207 9.90 10.94 12.86
C TYR A 207 9.01 9.97 13.65
N ASN A 208 8.02 9.40 12.99
CA ASN A 208 7.18 8.38 13.62
C ASN A 208 7.93 7.03 13.67
N LEU A 209 7.86 6.35 14.81
CA LEU A 209 8.49 5.05 15.04
C LEU A 209 7.49 4.08 15.66
N GLN A 210 7.33 2.91 15.03
CA GLN A 210 6.41 1.88 15.50
C GLN A 210 7.07 0.99 16.53
N THR A 211 6.45 0.85 17.70
CA THR A 211 6.75 -0.19 18.68
C THR A 211 5.72 -1.31 18.52
N ARG A 212 6.15 -2.53 18.19
CA ARG A 212 5.26 -3.68 17.95
C ARG A 212 5.74 -4.93 18.69
N ASN A 213 4.80 -5.79 19.06
CA ASN A 213 5.13 -7.04 19.74
C ASN A 213 5.82 -8.02 18.77
N GLY A 214 6.71 -8.85 19.30
CA GLY A 214 7.33 -9.97 18.58
C GLY A 214 6.46 -11.22 18.50
N TRP A 215 5.24 -11.19 19.04
CA TRP A 215 4.29 -12.31 19.06
C TRP A 215 2.93 -11.92 18.48
N GLY A 216 2.19 -12.94 18.06
CA GLY A 216 0.87 -12.79 17.43
C GLY A 216 -0.22 -12.31 18.38
N THR A 217 -1.33 -11.86 17.80
CA THR A 217 -2.52 -11.45 18.56
C THR A 217 -3.16 -12.65 19.24
N ARG A 218 -3.52 -12.48 20.52
CA ARG A 218 -4.38 -13.41 21.26
C ARG A 218 -5.80 -12.84 21.29
N THR A 219 -6.77 -13.65 20.93
CA THR A 219 -8.19 -13.33 21.04
C THR A 219 -8.82 -14.20 22.11
N GLN A 220 -9.54 -13.57 23.04
CA GLN A 220 -10.34 -14.25 24.05
C GLN A 220 -11.80 -13.92 23.76
N VAL A 221 -12.65 -14.95 23.75
CA VAL A 221 -14.09 -14.82 23.51
C VAL A 221 -14.80 -15.38 24.73
N PHE A 222 -15.68 -14.57 25.29
CA PHE A 222 -16.55 -14.94 26.41
C PHE A 222 -17.99 -14.78 25.93
N THR A 223 -18.83 -15.77 26.23
CA THR A 223 -20.24 -15.76 25.82
C THR A 223 -21.08 -16.17 27.00
N GLU A 224 -21.98 -15.29 27.39
CA GLU A 224 -22.88 -15.48 28.52
C GLU A 224 -24.29 -15.05 28.10
N GLN A 225 -25.30 -15.67 28.71
CA GLN A 225 -26.69 -15.27 28.48
C GLN A 225 -26.98 -14.00 29.29
N GLN A 226 -27.37 -12.92 28.60
CA GLN A 226 -27.80 -11.70 29.26
C GLN A 226 -29.25 -11.84 29.75
N GLY A 227 -29.45 -11.72 31.07
CA GLY A 227 -30.79 -11.68 31.68
C GLY A 227 -31.51 -10.35 31.44
N VAL A 228 -32.85 -10.37 31.55
CA VAL A 228 -33.67 -9.15 31.51
C VAL A 228 -33.26 -8.21 32.65
N ASN A 229 -33.02 -6.94 32.34
CA ASN A 229 -32.57 -5.91 33.29
C ASN A 229 -31.22 -6.20 33.99
N GLN A 230 -30.44 -7.17 33.51
CA GLN A 230 -29.08 -7.37 33.99
C GLN A 230 -28.15 -6.34 33.34
N THR A 231 -27.10 -5.93 34.07
CA THR A 231 -26.03 -5.09 33.55
C THR A 231 -24.78 -5.93 33.38
N TYR A 232 -24.15 -5.85 32.20
CA TYR A 232 -22.82 -6.40 31.97
C TYR A 232 -21.77 -5.30 32.03
N ALA A 233 -20.72 -5.51 32.84
CA ALA A 233 -19.57 -4.63 32.93
C ALA A 233 -18.29 -5.45 32.71
N PRO A 234 -17.48 -5.14 31.67
CA PRO A 234 -16.21 -5.83 31.45
C PRO A 234 -15.28 -5.71 32.68
N SER A 235 -14.81 -6.85 33.19
CA SER A 235 -13.90 -6.87 34.33
C SER A 235 -12.46 -6.59 33.89
N ARG A 236 -11.63 -6.06 34.81
CA ARG A 236 -10.19 -5.85 34.54
C ARG A 236 -9.43 -7.16 34.31
N ALA A 237 -9.94 -8.28 34.81
CA ALA A 237 -9.33 -9.59 34.62
C ALA A 237 -9.26 -9.98 33.12
N LEU A 238 -10.15 -9.43 32.28
CA LEU A 238 -10.11 -9.62 30.82
C LEU A 238 -8.84 -9.02 30.18
N LEU A 239 -8.12 -8.16 30.88
CA LEU A 239 -6.90 -7.50 30.39
C LEU A 239 -5.62 -8.20 30.85
N GLU A 240 -5.73 -9.20 31.73
CA GLU A 240 -4.58 -9.86 32.32
C GLU A 240 -3.76 -10.63 31.28
N GLY A 241 -2.44 -10.44 31.32
CA GLY A 241 -1.51 -11.05 30.36
C GLY A 241 -1.58 -10.47 28.94
N LEU A 242 -2.32 -9.38 28.71
CA LEU A 242 -2.36 -8.68 27.43
C LEU A 242 -1.42 -7.46 27.43
N GLN A 243 -0.81 -7.18 26.29
CA GLN A 243 0.13 -6.06 26.15
C GLN A 243 -0.61 -4.72 26.20
N PRO A 244 -0.17 -3.76 27.05
CA PRO A 244 -0.68 -2.41 27.03
C PRO A 244 -0.54 -1.73 25.65
N GLY A 245 -1.58 -1.01 25.23
CA GLY A 245 -1.61 -0.31 23.95
C GLY A 245 -2.09 -1.13 22.74
N THR A 246 -2.24 -2.45 22.88
CA THR A 246 -2.79 -3.32 21.81
C THR A 246 -4.21 -3.80 22.07
N ILE A 247 -4.79 -3.50 23.23
CA ILE A 247 -6.04 -4.10 23.67
C ILE A 247 -7.23 -3.41 23.03
N SER A 248 -8.14 -4.21 22.46
CA SER A 248 -9.43 -3.79 21.94
C SER A 248 -10.48 -4.72 22.51
N ILE A 249 -11.47 -4.16 23.22
CA ILE A 249 -12.62 -4.89 23.75
C ILE A 249 -13.82 -4.57 22.87
N GLN A 250 -14.51 -5.61 22.43
CA GLN A 250 -15.78 -5.50 21.74
C GLN A 250 -16.83 -6.23 22.58
N VAL A 251 -17.93 -5.54 22.86
CA VAL A 251 -19.11 -6.13 23.49
C VAL A 251 -20.23 -6.06 22.46
N SER A 252 -20.84 -7.20 22.18
CA SER A 252 -21.92 -7.33 21.22
C SER A 252 -23.01 -8.22 21.80
N TYR A 253 -24.23 -8.02 21.33
CA TYR A 253 -25.40 -8.77 21.73
C TYR A 253 -25.99 -9.41 20.49
N SER A 254 -26.28 -10.71 20.57
CA SER A 254 -26.92 -11.45 19.50
C SER A 254 -28.21 -12.08 19.99
N PRO A 255 -29.32 -11.97 19.25
CA PRO A 255 -30.53 -12.73 19.53
C PRO A 255 -30.39 -14.21 19.13
N PHE A 256 -29.33 -14.58 18.42
CA PHE A 256 -29.08 -15.96 17.97
C PHE A 256 -28.25 -16.72 19.00
N ARG A 257 -28.69 -17.94 19.34
CA ARG A 257 -27.96 -18.80 20.28
C ARG A 257 -26.63 -19.26 19.67
N GLY A 258 -25.52 -18.86 20.27
CA GLY A 258 -24.17 -19.35 19.92
C GLY A 258 -23.54 -18.72 18.67
N ILE A 259 -24.19 -17.75 18.03
CA ILE A 259 -23.66 -17.05 16.86
C ILE A 259 -23.85 -15.55 17.05
N ASP A 260 -22.77 -14.79 16.92
CA ASP A 260 -22.82 -13.33 16.86
C ASP A 260 -22.11 -12.86 15.58
N PRO A 261 -22.84 -12.30 14.60
CA PRO A 261 -22.25 -11.82 13.35
C PRO A 261 -21.23 -10.69 13.54
N THR A 262 -21.38 -9.89 14.60
CA THR A 262 -20.59 -8.68 14.82
C THR A 262 -19.10 -8.97 15.08
N PRO A 263 -18.72 -9.83 16.06
CA PRO A 263 -17.32 -10.20 16.28
C PRO A 263 -16.76 -11.05 15.14
N LEU A 264 -17.58 -11.83 14.44
CA LEU A 264 -17.15 -12.59 13.25
C LEU A 264 -16.73 -11.64 12.11
N ALA A 265 -17.56 -10.65 11.79
CA ALA A 265 -17.21 -9.62 10.80
C ALA A 265 -15.98 -8.80 11.22
N ALA A 266 -15.84 -8.50 12.51
CA ALA A 266 -14.64 -7.81 13.02
C ALA A 266 -13.38 -8.67 12.90
N ALA A 267 -13.48 -9.99 13.12
CA ALA A 267 -12.37 -10.92 12.96
C ALA A 267 -11.92 -11.02 11.50
N LEU A 268 -12.86 -11.11 10.56
CA LEU A 268 -12.56 -11.11 9.12
C LEU A 268 -11.82 -9.84 8.67
N ASN A 269 -12.23 -8.67 9.18
CA ASN A 269 -11.57 -7.40 8.85
C ASN A 269 -10.18 -7.22 9.49
N ARG A 270 -9.84 -7.97 10.54
CA ARG A 270 -8.55 -7.86 11.23
C ARG A 270 -7.45 -8.69 10.57
N TYR A 271 -7.81 -9.60 9.69
CA TYR A 271 -6.85 -10.50 9.07
C TYR A 271 -5.88 -9.71 8.17
N PRO A 272 -4.56 -9.72 8.45
CA PRO A 272 -3.61 -8.77 7.85
C PRO A 272 -3.17 -9.17 6.45
N TYR A 273 -3.45 -10.40 6.06
CA TYR A 273 -3.12 -10.92 4.75
C TYR A 273 -4.24 -10.62 3.77
N GLY A 274 -3.88 -10.53 2.49
CA GLY A 274 -4.81 -10.10 1.46
C GLY A 274 -4.89 -11.06 0.31
N CYS A 275 -4.84 -12.38 0.50
CA CYS A 275 -5.07 -13.31 -0.61
C CYS A 275 -6.55 -13.24 -1.09
N THR A 276 -6.87 -13.83 -2.23
CA THR A 276 -8.19 -13.65 -2.89
C THR A 276 -9.34 -14.13 -2.01
N GLU A 277 -9.14 -15.25 -1.31
CA GLU A 277 -10.08 -15.78 -0.33
C GLU A 277 -10.31 -14.77 0.81
N GLN A 278 -9.26 -14.19 1.37
CA GLN A 278 -9.37 -13.23 2.48
C GLN A 278 -10.03 -11.90 2.07
N ILE A 279 -9.72 -11.39 0.87
CA ILE A 279 -10.37 -10.18 0.35
C ILE A 279 -11.88 -10.43 0.19
N SER A 280 -12.24 -11.57 -0.40
CA SER A 280 -13.64 -11.96 -0.59
C SER A 280 -14.34 -12.13 0.76
N SER A 281 -13.74 -12.86 1.70
CA SER A 281 -14.28 -13.12 3.04
C SER A 281 -14.44 -11.84 3.87
N ALA A 282 -13.47 -10.92 3.86
CA ALA A 282 -13.58 -9.66 4.60
C ALA A 282 -14.64 -8.70 4.02
N ALA A 283 -14.86 -8.77 2.71
CA ALA A 283 -15.85 -7.95 2.03
C ALA A 283 -17.27 -8.55 2.05
N TYR A 284 -17.40 -9.87 2.16
CA TYR A 284 -18.67 -10.59 2.10
C TYR A 284 -19.75 -10.05 3.08
N PRO A 285 -19.44 -9.76 4.36
CA PRO A 285 -20.43 -9.23 5.29
C PRO A 285 -21.08 -7.93 4.79
N TRP A 286 -20.33 -7.09 4.06
CA TRP A 286 -20.83 -5.82 3.54
C TRP A 286 -21.87 -5.96 2.43
N LEU A 287 -21.97 -7.13 1.78
CA LEU A 287 -23.05 -7.43 0.83
C LEU A 287 -24.42 -7.51 1.52
N TYR A 288 -24.44 -7.83 2.81
CA TYR A 288 -25.65 -8.09 3.59
C TYR A 288 -25.93 -7.03 4.67
N VAL A 289 -25.06 -6.02 4.78
CA VAL A 289 -25.34 -4.87 5.65
C VAL A 289 -26.49 -4.08 5.06
N SER A 290 -27.67 -4.17 5.68
CA SER A 290 -28.84 -3.43 5.21
C SER A 290 -28.65 -1.91 5.40
N PRO A 291 -28.84 -1.10 4.35
CA PRO A 291 -28.87 0.36 4.47
C PRO A 291 -29.97 0.85 5.42
N SER A 292 -31.05 0.08 5.62
CA SER A 292 -32.12 0.44 6.56
C SER A 292 -31.76 0.25 8.04
N LEU A 293 -30.68 -0.49 8.32
CA LEU A 293 -30.20 -0.80 9.66
C LEU A 293 -28.90 -0.08 10.00
N THR A 294 -28.41 0.80 9.11
CA THR A 294 -27.13 1.51 9.27
C THR A 294 -27.25 2.98 8.91
N ASP A 295 -26.37 3.81 9.47
CA ASP A 295 -26.30 5.22 9.10
C ASP A 295 -25.69 5.40 7.69
N ALA A 296 -25.93 6.57 7.10
CA ALA A 296 -25.46 6.89 5.75
C ALA A 296 -23.92 6.81 5.62
N LYS A 297 -23.18 7.08 6.70
CA LYS A 297 -21.72 7.03 6.71
C LYS A 297 -21.21 5.60 6.61
N THR A 298 -21.85 4.68 7.33
CA THR A 298 -21.54 3.26 7.36
C THR A 298 -21.91 2.61 6.03
N ALA A 299 -23.07 2.97 5.47
CA ALA A 299 -23.48 2.52 4.14
C ALA A 299 -22.47 2.96 3.06
N SER A 300 -22.07 4.24 3.06
CA SER A 300 -21.05 4.77 2.12
C SER A 300 -19.70 4.06 2.27
N ARG A 301 -19.28 3.79 3.51
CA ARG A 301 -18.06 3.02 3.81
C ARG A 301 -18.16 1.59 3.27
N GLY A 302 -19.29 0.91 3.47
CA GLY A 302 -19.53 -0.43 2.95
C GLY A 302 -19.41 -0.48 1.43
N GLN A 303 -20.04 0.46 0.72
CA GLN A 303 -19.95 0.56 -0.74
C GLN A 303 -18.51 0.79 -1.21
N MET A 304 -17.74 1.61 -0.50
CA MET A 304 -16.32 1.82 -0.80
C MET A 304 -15.51 0.54 -0.63
N ILE A 305 -15.74 -0.21 0.46
CA ILE A 305 -15.05 -1.49 0.73
C ILE A 305 -15.38 -2.51 -0.36
N LEU A 306 -16.65 -2.65 -0.73
CA LEU A 306 -17.07 -3.56 -1.80
C LEU A 306 -16.40 -3.22 -3.14
N LYS A 307 -16.39 -1.93 -3.52
CA LYS A 307 -15.71 -1.48 -4.75
C LYS A 307 -14.21 -1.79 -4.73
N GLN A 308 -13.54 -1.56 -3.61
CA GLN A 308 -12.11 -1.87 -3.46
C GLN A 308 -11.83 -3.37 -3.51
N ALA A 309 -12.69 -4.18 -2.89
CA ALA A 309 -12.56 -5.64 -2.90
C ALA A 309 -12.77 -6.20 -4.30
N VAL A 310 -13.83 -5.79 -5.00
CA VAL A 310 -14.07 -6.17 -6.40
C VAL A 310 -12.89 -5.79 -7.27
N GLY A 311 -12.41 -4.54 -7.21
CA GLY A 311 -11.24 -4.10 -7.99
C GLY A 311 -10.01 -5.00 -7.77
N ARG A 312 -9.67 -5.26 -6.50
CA ARG A 312 -8.53 -6.12 -6.16
C ARG A 312 -8.70 -7.58 -6.60
N ILE A 313 -9.91 -8.12 -6.56
CA ILE A 313 -10.20 -9.48 -7.04
C ILE A 313 -10.06 -9.54 -8.56
N LEU A 314 -10.58 -8.53 -9.27
CA LEU A 314 -10.45 -8.43 -10.73
C LEU A 314 -9.00 -8.26 -11.18
N ASP A 315 -8.16 -7.53 -10.43
CA ASP A 315 -6.71 -7.43 -10.68
C ASP A 315 -5.98 -8.79 -10.58
N ARG A 316 -6.65 -9.81 -10.03
CA ARG A 316 -6.14 -11.18 -9.91
C ARG A 316 -6.74 -12.15 -10.91
N GLN A 317 -7.61 -11.67 -11.79
CA GLN A 317 -8.17 -12.46 -12.86
C GLN A 317 -7.16 -12.60 -14.00
N SER A 318 -6.88 -13.85 -14.38
CA SER A 318 -6.07 -14.19 -15.54
C SER A 318 -6.90 -14.15 -16.83
N ALA A 319 -6.21 -14.16 -17.98
CA ALA A 319 -6.86 -14.12 -19.29
C ALA A 319 -7.79 -15.32 -19.56
N ASP A 320 -7.51 -16.46 -18.93
CA ASP A 320 -8.33 -17.68 -18.93
C ASP A 320 -9.52 -17.61 -17.96
N GLY A 321 -9.70 -16.48 -17.27
CA GLY A 321 -10.77 -16.25 -16.30
C GLY A 321 -10.50 -16.77 -14.89
N ALA A 322 -9.38 -17.48 -14.66
CA ALA A 322 -9.03 -17.97 -13.34
C ALA A 322 -8.63 -16.83 -12.39
N PHE A 323 -8.99 -16.96 -11.12
CA PHE A 323 -8.54 -16.03 -10.07
C PHE A 323 -7.31 -16.60 -9.37
N GLY A 324 -6.17 -15.92 -9.50
CA GLY A 324 -4.96 -16.21 -8.73
C GLY A 324 -5.13 -15.90 -7.25
N LEU A 325 -4.25 -16.45 -6.41
CA LEU A 325 -4.34 -16.27 -4.96
C LEU A 325 -3.83 -14.88 -4.52
N TRP A 326 -2.80 -14.36 -5.20
CA TRP A 326 -2.11 -13.11 -4.89
C TRP A 326 -2.10 -12.14 -6.08
N LYS A 327 -1.96 -12.66 -7.30
CA LYS A 327 -1.94 -11.90 -8.56
C LYS A 327 -2.44 -12.77 -9.71
N ALA A 328 -2.82 -12.16 -10.83
CA ALA A 328 -3.12 -12.89 -12.05
C ALA A 328 -1.91 -13.75 -12.46
N GLY A 329 -2.15 -15.02 -12.76
CA GLY A 329 -1.14 -15.95 -13.27
C GLY A 329 -0.04 -16.32 -12.27
N ASP A 330 -0.29 -16.22 -10.96
CA ASP A 330 0.68 -16.67 -9.94
C ASP A 330 0.86 -18.19 -9.86
N GLY A 331 0.09 -18.94 -10.65
CA GLY A 331 0.10 -20.40 -10.67
C GLY A 331 -0.45 -21.02 -9.39
N ALA A 332 -1.01 -20.25 -8.47
CA ALA A 332 -1.59 -20.66 -7.19
C ALA A 332 -3.12 -20.50 -7.16
N ALA A 333 -3.76 -20.32 -8.33
CA ALA A 333 -5.21 -20.30 -8.45
C ALA A 333 -5.81 -21.66 -8.03
N GLU A 334 -6.80 -21.64 -7.14
CA GLU A 334 -7.51 -22.83 -6.66
C GLU A 334 -8.97 -22.76 -7.09
N GLY A 335 -9.54 -23.89 -7.53
CA GLY A 335 -10.90 -23.92 -8.09
C GLY A 335 -11.98 -23.42 -7.12
N PHE A 336 -11.90 -23.82 -5.85
CA PHE A 336 -12.83 -23.37 -4.81
C PHE A 336 -12.73 -21.85 -4.57
N VAL A 337 -11.52 -21.32 -4.45
CA VAL A 337 -11.29 -19.87 -4.30
C VAL A 337 -11.79 -19.12 -5.53
N GLY A 338 -11.61 -19.70 -6.72
CA GLY A 338 -12.16 -19.20 -7.97
C GLY A 338 -13.69 -19.11 -7.97
N ALA A 339 -14.37 -20.16 -7.53
CA ALA A 339 -15.82 -20.17 -7.39
C ALA A 339 -16.30 -19.15 -6.35
N PHE A 340 -15.63 -19.10 -5.18
CA PHE A 340 -15.97 -18.17 -4.12
C PHE A 340 -15.79 -16.70 -4.54
N ALA A 341 -14.71 -16.38 -5.25
CA ALA A 341 -14.48 -15.05 -5.83
C ALA A 341 -15.52 -14.72 -6.91
N THR A 342 -15.89 -15.68 -7.76
CA THR A 342 -16.90 -15.51 -8.81
C THR A 342 -18.28 -15.23 -8.21
N ASP A 343 -18.67 -15.97 -7.17
CA ASP A 343 -19.91 -15.74 -6.43
C ASP A 343 -19.92 -14.34 -5.79
N PHE A 344 -18.84 -13.97 -5.11
CA PHE A 344 -18.71 -12.65 -4.49
C PHE A 344 -18.88 -11.49 -5.49
N ILE A 345 -18.22 -11.54 -6.66
CA ILE A 345 -18.33 -10.44 -7.65
C ILE A 345 -19.71 -10.37 -8.29
N LEU A 346 -20.40 -11.51 -8.45
CA LEU A 346 -21.79 -11.55 -8.92
C LEU A 346 -22.74 -10.92 -7.90
N GLU A 347 -22.60 -11.27 -6.62
CA GLU A 347 -23.39 -10.67 -5.55
C GLU A 347 -23.09 -9.18 -5.38
N ALA A 348 -21.83 -8.77 -5.49
CA ALA A 348 -21.45 -7.36 -5.47
C ALA A 348 -22.09 -6.57 -6.62
N GLN A 349 -22.17 -7.16 -7.83
CA GLN A 349 -22.85 -6.54 -8.96
C GLN A 349 -24.34 -6.31 -8.65
N LYS A 350 -25.02 -7.28 -8.03
CA LYS A 350 -26.43 -7.13 -7.60
C LYS A 350 -26.61 -6.02 -6.57
N GLN A 351 -25.60 -5.77 -5.73
CA GLN A 351 -25.57 -4.66 -4.77
C GLN A 351 -25.14 -3.32 -5.41
N GLY A 352 -25.09 -3.22 -6.75
CA GLY A 352 -24.81 -1.97 -7.46
C GLY A 352 -23.33 -1.60 -7.54
N VAL A 353 -22.42 -2.55 -7.29
CA VAL A 353 -20.99 -2.37 -7.58
C VAL A 353 -20.77 -2.59 -9.08
N TYR A 354 -20.02 -1.69 -9.72
CA TYR A 354 -19.68 -1.87 -11.13
C TYR A 354 -18.68 -3.03 -11.29
N VAL A 355 -19.05 -4.01 -12.11
CA VAL A 355 -18.19 -5.12 -12.53
C VAL A 355 -18.23 -5.16 -14.06
N PRO A 356 -17.07 -5.12 -14.76
CA PRO A 356 -17.04 -5.22 -16.21
C PRO A 356 -17.66 -6.54 -16.70
N GLN A 357 -18.53 -6.48 -17.70
CA GLN A 357 -19.22 -7.67 -18.22
C GLN A 357 -18.22 -8.73 -18.74
N GLU A 358 -17.16 -8.29 -19.42
CA GLU A 358 -16.11 -9.19 -19.91
C GLU A 358 -15.45 -10.00 -18.78
N ALA A 359 -15.24 -9.38 -17.62
CA ALA A 359 -14.66 -10.06 -16.47
C ALA A 359 -15.60 -11.13 -15.90
N LEU A 360 -16.91 -10.84 -15.85
CA LEU A 360 -17.93 -11.82 -15.45
C LEU A 360 -18.01 -12.98 -16.43
N ASP A 361 -18.01 -12.70 -17.72
CA ASP A 361 -18.08 -13.73 -18.76
C ASP A 361 -16.86 -14.66 -18.68
N LYS A 362 -15.66 -14.10 -18.48
CA LYS A 362 -14.44 -14.88 -18.24
C LYS A 362 -14.54 -15.75 -16.98
N ALA A 363 -14.99 -15.18 -15.86
CA ALA A 363 -15.14 -15.92 -14.61
C ALA A 363 -16.16 -17.07 -14.76
N MET A 364 -17.31 -16.80 -15.38
CA MET A 364 -18.35 -17.79 -15.62
C MET A 364 -17.91 -18.88 -16.60
N ASN A 365 -17.14 -18.53 -17.64
CA ASN A 365 -16.54 -19.52 -18.54
C ASN A 365 -15.53 -20.39 -17.80
N ALA A 366 -14.68 -19.81 -16.95
CA ALA A 366 -13.76 -20.57 -16.11
C ALA A 366 -14.49 -21.55 -15.18
N MET A 367 -15.63 -21.14 -14.60
CA MET A 367 -16.50 -22.02 -13.80
C MET A 367 -17.17 -23.12 -14.63
N ARG A 368 -17.61 -22.82 -15.86
CA ARG A 368 -18.17 -23.81 -16.79
C ARG A 368 -17.13 -24.85 -17.20
N ASP A 369 -15.89 -24.44 -17.43
CA ASP A 369 -14.82 -25.35 -17.76
C ASP A 369 -14.42 -26.21 -16.56
N MET A 370 -14.41 -25.63 -15.36
CA MET A 370 -14.15 -26.36 -14.10
C MET A 370 -15.24 -27.38 -13.77
N SER A 371 -16.51 -27.15 -14.14
CA SER A 371 -17.62 -28.05 -13.83
C SER A 371 -17.75 -29.24 -14.78
N ARG A 372 -16.92 -29.34 -15.83
CA ARG A 372 -16.94 -30.45 -16.77
C ARG A 372 -16.28 -31.70 -16.16
N PRO A 373 -17.00 -32.84 -16.06
CA PRO A 373 -16.49 -34.05 -15.41
C PRO A 373 -15.39 -34.78 -16.19
N GLU A 374 -15.25 -34.55 -17.50
CA GLU A 374 -14.23 -35.17 -18.34
C GLU A 374 -13.65 -34.17 -19.36
N GLY A 375 -12.32 -34.13 -19.48
CA GLY A 375 -11.60 -33.32 -20.47
C GLY A 375 -10.42 -32.52 -19.90
N PHE A 376 -9.47 -32.18 -20.77
CA PHE A 376 -8.46 -31.17 -20.44
C PHE A 376 -9.15 -29.82 -20.25
N THR A 377 -9.07 -29.26 -19.05
CA THR A 377 -9.54 -27.89 -18.78
C THR A 377 -8.44 -26.91 -19.19
N SER A 378 -8.77 -25.91 -20.00
CA SER A 378 -7.82 -24.85 -20.42
C SER A 378 -7.68 -23.73 -19.37
N VAL A 379 -8.11 -23.99 -18.14
CA VAL A 379 -8.16 -23.02 -17.05
C VAL A 379 -7.14 -23.42 -15.98
N ASN A 380 -6.33 -22.46 -15.55
CA ASN A 380 -5.20 -22.70 -14.66
C ASN A 380 -5.59 -22.87 -13.18
N TYR A 381 -6.70 -23.54 -12.87
CA TYR A 381 -7.03 -23.90 -11.49
C TYR A 381 -6.32 -25.18 -11.04
N ARG A 382 -5.75 -25.14 -9.85
CA ARG A 382 -5.35 -26.34 -9.11
C ARG A 382 -6.60 -27.03 -8.61
N LEU A 383 -6.85 -28.23 -9.13
CA LEU A 383 -8.00 -29.09 -8.74
C LEU A 383 -7.60 -30.24 -7.81
N LYS A 384 -6.30 -30.42 -7.55
CA LYS A 384 -5.82 -31.44 -6.61
C LYS A 384 -5.94 -30.92 -5.19
N ALA A 385 -6.80 -31.55 -4.39
CA ALA A 385 -6.74 -31.41 -2.94
C ALA A 385 -5.41 -31.99 -2.45
N TYR A 386 -4.68 -31.23 -1.63
CA TYR A 386 -3.54 -31.77 -0.91
C TYR A 386 -4.10 -32.72 0.15
N ASP A 387 -3.93 -34.04 -0.04
CA ASP A 387 -4.11 -35.03 1.03
C ASP A 387 -2.97 -34.80 2.05
N GLY A 388 -3.18 -33.86 2.96
CA GLY A 388 -2.28 -33.65 4.08
C GLY A 388 -2.30 -34.90 4.97
N GLY A 389 -1.14 -35.52 5.20
CA GLY A 389 -0.96 -36.74 5.99
C GLY A 389 -1.28 -36.62 7.50
N TRP A 390 -2.06 -35.63 7.93
CA TRP A 390 -2.39 -35.39 9.34
C TRP A 390 -3.54 -36.27 9.89
N PHE A 391 -4.24 -37.03 9.04
CA PHE A 391 -5.29 -37.98 9.47
C PHE A 391 -5.05 -39.43 9.01
N GLY A 392 -3.78 -39.82 8.88
CA GLY A 392 -3.40 -41.18 8.54
C GLY A 392 -2.84 -41.95 9.73
N HIS A 393 -3.68 -42.41 10.66
CA HIS A 393 -3.48 -43.70 11.34
C HIS A 393 -4.79 -44.17 12.02
N LYS A 394 -5.55 -44.98 11.28
CA LYS A 394 -6.33 -46.05 11.91
C LYS A 394 -5.40 -47.23 12.17
N ARG A 395 -5.36 -47.70 13.41
CA ARG A 395 -5.28 -49.14 13.72
C ARG A 395 -6.56 -49.51 14.44
#